data_AF-G3TS55-F1
#
_entry.id   AF-G3TS55-F1
#
_cell.length_a   1.000
_cell.length_b   1.000
_cell.length_c   1.000
_cell.angle_alpha   90.00
_cell.angle_beta   90.00
_cell.angle_gamma   90.00
#
_symmetry.space_group_name_H-M   'P 1'
#
loop_
_entity.id
_entity.type
_entity.pdbx_description
1 polymer ?
#
loop_
_entity_poly.entity_id
_entity_poly.type
_entity_poly.pdbx_seq_one_letter_code
_entity_poly.pdbx_strand_id
1 'polypeptide(L)'
;KAPGDVDIADAAYYFERDVKGEPLFSGPDTFDVRVRGEPLAVERTLIYYLDEKPPRFSMRRLTAGLVAVIVVVVIALVAGVAVLVISNRRKSGKYKKVEIKELGELNKEPSL
;
A
#
# COMPACT_ATOMS: atom_id res chain seq x y z
N LYS A 1 -30.58 23.32 12.19
CA LYS A 1 -31.39 22.79 11.06
C LYS A 1 -32.78 22.48 11.58
N ALA A 2 -33.81 23.14 11.06
CA ALA A 2 -35.18 22.93 11.48
C ALA A 2 -35.76 21.67 10.80
N PRO A 3 -36.80 21.04 11.37
CA PRO A 3 -37.53 19.97 10.68
C PRO A 3 -38.08 20.49 9.33
N GLY A 4 -37.70 19.84 8.23
CA GLY A 4 -38.09 20.21 6.87
C GLY A 4 -37.00 20.95 6.06
N ASP A 5 -35.91 21.37 6.70
CA ASP A 5 -34.77 21.93 5.96
C ASP A 5 -34.02 20.84 5.20
N VAL A 6 -33.63 21.12 3.95
CA VAL A 6 -32.73 20.28 3.16
C VAL A 6 -31.28 20.46 3.60
N ASP A 7 -30.48 19.39 3.51
CA ASP A 7 -29.03 19.51 3.78
C ASP A 7 -28.32 20.21 2.63
N ILE A 8 -27.29 20.98 2.95
CA ILE A 8 -26.40 21.55 1.93
C ILE A 8 -25.65 20.44 1.18
N ALA A 9 -25.35 19.31 1.83
CA ALA A 9 -24.78 18.14 1.18
C ALA A 9 -25.77 17.50 0.21
N ASP A 10 -27.05 17.43 0.57
CA ASP A 10 -28.11 16.91 -0.31
C ASP A 10 -28.31 17.83 -1.52
N ALA A 11 -28.33 19.14 -1.30
CA ALA A 11 -28.43 20.13 -2.38
C ALA A 11 -27.24 20.07 -3.34
N ALA A 12 -26.02 19.95 -2.81
CA ALA A 12 -24.82 19.79 -3.62
C ALA A 12 -24.84 18.47 -4.41
N TYR A 13 -25.36 17.41 -3.81
CA TYR A 13 -25.53 16.13 -4.48
C TYR A 13 -26.54 16.21 -5.64
N TYR A 14 -27.72 16.81 -5.45
CA TYR A 14 -28.68 17.01 -6.54
C TYR A 14 -28.09 17.83 -7.69
N PHE A 15 -27.37 18.91 -7.36
CA PHE A 15 -26.67 19.72 -8.35
C PHE A 15 -25.62 18.91 -9.14
N GLU A 16 -24.83 18.07 -8.47
CA GLU A 16 -23.86 17.19 -9.13
C GLU A 16 -24.55 16.24 -10.13
N ARG A 17 -25.71 15.70 -9.76
CA ARG A 17 -26.50 14.80 -10.59
C ARG A 17 -27.06 15.51 -11.82
N ASP A 18 -27.60 16.72 -11.65
CA ASP A 18 -28.15 17.52 -12.75
C ASP A 18 -27.06 17.92 -13.76
N VAL A 19 -25.91 18.39 -13.30
CA VAL A 19 -24.79 18.80 -14.19
C VAL A 19 -24.18 17.60 -14.93
N LYS A 20 -24.25 16.39 -14.36
CA LYS A 20 -23.81 15.15 -15.01
C LYS A 20 -24.85 14.54 -15.95
N GLY A 21 -26.05 15.11 -16.04
CA GLY A 21 -27.14 14.56 -16.86
C GLY A 21 -27.81 13.33 -16.25
N GLU A 22 -27.75 13.17 -14.93
CA GLU A 22 -28.38 12.07 -14.18
C GLU A 22 -29.41 12.62 -13.16
N PRO A 23 -30.36 13.49 -13.54
CA PRO A 23 -31.25 14.17 -12.60
C PRO A 23 -32.12 13.17 -11.83
N LEU A 24 -32.36 13.48 -10.55
CA LEU A 24 -33.15 12.62 -9.66
C LEU A 24 -34.64 13.00 -9.63
N PHE A 25 -34.99 14.17 -10.16
CA PHE A 25 -36.36 14.66 -10.21
C PHE A 25 -37.02 14.31 -11.54
N SER A 26 -38.30 13.93 -11.51
CA SER A 26 -39.08 13.71 -12.71
C SER A 26 -39.32 15.05 -13.43
N GLY A 27 -38.62 15.28 -14.53
CA GLY A 27 -38.64 16.52 -15.32
C GLY A 27 -37.76 16.38 -16.56
N PRO A 28 -37.71 17.40 -17.45
CA PRO A 28 -36.80 17.38 -18.59
C PRO A 28 -35.36 17.20 -18.10
N ASP A 29 -34.63 16.25 -18.71
CA ASP A 29 -33.31 15.71 -18.28
C ASP A 29 -32.13 16.71 -18.35
N THR A 30 -32.39 18.02 -18.25
CA THR A 30 -31.42 19.05 -18.59
C THR A 30 -31.26 20.08 -17.48
N PHE A 31 -30.01 20.25 -17.04
CA PHE A 31 -29.56 21.44 -16.34
C PHE A 31 -29.68 22.68 -17.28
N ASP A 32 -30.86 23.31 -17.32
CA ASP A 32 -31.17 24.48 -18.17
C ASP A 32 -31.20 25.78 -17.35
N VAL A 33 -30.04 26.14 -16.79
CA VAL A 33 -29.87 27.46 -16.14
C VAL A 33 -29.52 28.47 -17.22
N ARG A 34 -30.31 29.55 -17.35
CA ARG A 34 -30.10 30.59 -18.36
C ARG A 34 -29.72 31.92 -17.72
N VAL A 35 -28.66 32.54 -18.22
CA VAL A 35 -28.18 33.86 -17.78
C VAL A 35 -28.37 34.83 -18.93
N ARG A 36 -29.22 35.85 -18.76
CA ARG A 36 -29.60 36.81 -19.81
C ARG A 36 -30.17 36.15 -21.08
N GLY A 37 -30.87 35.02 -20.92
CA GLY A 37 -31.49 34.28 -22.04
C GLY A 37 -30.60 33.22 -22.66
N GLU A 38 -29.29 33.24 -22.39
CA GLU A 38 -28.33 32.26 -22.90
C GLU A 38 -28.15 31.08 -21.93
N PRO A 39 -28.08 29.82 -22.41
CA PRO A 39 -27.77 28.67 -21.58
C PRO A 39 -26.39 28.76 -20.93
N LEU A 40 -26.30 28.43 -19.63
CA LEU A 40 -25.05 28.35 -18.91
C LEU A 40 -24.38 26.99 -19.16
N ALA A 41 -23.30 26.99 -19.93
CA ALA A 41 -22.47 25.80 -20.10
C ALA A 41 -21.58 25.59 -18.87
N VAL A 42 -21.61 24.37 -18.30
CA VAL A 42 -20.80 23.98 -17.14
C VAL A 42 -19.96 22.76 -17.52
N GLU A 43 -18.63 22.91 -17.52
CA GLU A 43 -17.72 21.84 -17.96
C GLU A 43 -16.99 21.15 -16.80
N ARG A 44 -16.42 21.93 -15.88
CA ARG A 44 -15.55 21.42 -14.81
C ARG A 44 -16.04 21.89 -13.45
N THR A 45 -17.10 21.24 -12.97
CA THR A 45 -17.65 21.46 -11.64
C THR A 45 -16.79 20.77 -10.57
N LEU A 46 -16.41 21.52 -9.54
CA LEU A 46 -15.74 20.99 -8.35
C LEU A 46 -16.59 21.33 -7.11
N ILE A 47 -16.82 20.35 -6.25
CA ILE A 47 -17.58 20.49 -5.01
C ILE A 47 -16.62 20.23 -3.84
N TYR A 48 -16.46 21.22 -2.96
CA TYR A 48 -15.61 21.11 -1.78
C TYR A 48 -16.47 21.01 -0.53
N TYR A 49 -16.33 19.91 0.21
CA TYR A 49 -16.96 19.72 1.51
C TYR A 49 -16.02 20.23 2.60
N LEU A 50 -16.49 21.19 3.39
CA LEU A 50 -15.75 21.75 4.51
C LEU A 50 -16.43 21.35 5.82
N ASP A 51 -15.76 20.51 6.60
CA ASP A 51 -16.22 20.11 7.92
C ASP A 51 -15.78 21.14 8.99
N GLU A 52 -16.60 21.32 10.02
CA GLU A 52 -16.24 22.14 11.19
C GLU A 52 -15.02 21.59 11.94
N LYS A 53 -14.84 20.26 11.89
CA LYS A 53 -13.73 19.55 12.54
C LYS A 53 -12.74 19.08 11.47
N PRO A 54 -11.43 19.12 11.76
CA PRO A 54 -10.44 18.66 10.81
C PRO A 54 -10.61 17.15 10.54
N PRO A 55 -10.40 16.70 9.29
CA PRO A 55 -10.49 15.29 8.94
C PRO A 55 -9.43 14.48 9.67
N ARG A 56 -9.83 13.32 10.20
CA ARG A 56 -8.91 12.34 10.79
C ARG A 56 -8.48 11.34 9.71
N PHE A 57 -7.42 11.68 8.97
CA PHE A 57 -6.82 10.74 8.03
C PHE A 57 -6.03 9.66 8.77
N SER A 58 -6.45 8.40 8.64
CA SER A 58 -5.77 7.26 9.23
C SER A 58 -4.90 6.58 8.18
N MET A 59 -3.58 6.55 8.39
CA MET A 59 -2.63 5.87 7.50
C MET A 59 -2.62 4.33 7.66
N ARG A 60 -3.64 3.76 8.29
CA ARG A 60 -3.77 2.30 8.53
C ARG A 60 -3.66 1.44 7.27
N ARG A 61 -4.03 1.97 6.10
CA ARG A 61 -3.91 1.23 4.83
C ARG A 61 -2.46 1.16 4.32
N LEU A 62 -1.64 2.17 4.60
CA LEU A 62 -0.22 2.19 4.20
C LEU A 62 0.65 1.33 5.13
N THR A 63 0.28 1.23 6.40
CA THR A 63 1.03 0.44 7.39
C THR A 63 1.04 -1.06 7.07
N ALA A 64 -0.03 -1.61 6.49
CA ALA A 64 -0.09 -3.04 6.18
C ALA A 64 0.96 -3.47 5.14
N GLY A 65 1.10 -2.69 4.05
CA GLY A 65 2.07 -2.98 3.00
C GLY A 65 3.51 -2.85 3.48
N LEU A 66 3.82 -1.78 4.23
CA LEU A 66 5.16 -1.56 4.76
C LEU A 66 5.59 -2.66 5.74
N VAL A 67 4.70 -3.07 6.64
CA VAL A 67 4.97 -4.14 7.62
C VAL A 67 5.24 -5.46 6.91
N ALA A 68 4.47 -5.81 5.88
CA ALA A 68 4.69 -7.04 5.11
C ALA A 68 6.09 -7.08 4.46
N VAL A 69 6.54 -5.97 3.87
CA VAL A 69 7.88 -5.88 3.25
C VAL A 69 8.99 -6.05 4.29
N ILE A 70 8.87 -5.39 5.44
CA ILE A 70 9.87 -5.48 6.53
C ILE A 70 10.03 -6.93 7.00
N VAL A 71 8.91 -7.65 7.22
CA VAL A 71 8.93 -9.05 7.66
C VAL A 71 9.69 -9.94 6.68
N VAL A 72 9.44 -9.79 5.38
CA VAL A 72 10.13 -10.59 4.33
C VAL A 72 11.64 -10.32 4.33
N VAL A 73 12.05 -9.05 4.45
CA VAL A 73 13.48 -8.67 4.48
C VAL A 73 14.19 -9.29 5.68
N VAL A 74 13.57 -9.25 6.86
CA VAL A 74 14.15 -9.83 8.08
C VAL A 74 14.30 -11.36 7.93
N ILE A 75 13.28 -12.04 7.40
CA ILE A 75 13.35 -13.50 7.16
C ILE A 75 14.48 -13.83 6.18
N ALA A 76 14.62 -13.06 5.09
CA ALA A 76 15.66 -13.28 4.09
C ALA A 76 17.08 -13.09 4.68
N LEU A 77 17.28 -12.06 5.51
CA LEU A 77 18.56 -11.83 6.20
C LEU A 77 18.91 -12.97 7.16
N VAL A 78 17.96 -13.41 7.98
CA VAL A 78 18.17 -14.52 8.92
C VAL A 78 18.51 -15.81 8.18
N ALA A 79 17.76 -16.13 7.13
CA ALA A 79 18.03 -17.29 6.29
C ALA A 79 19.42 -17.22 5.63
N GLY A 80 19.78 -16.06 5.08
CA GLY A 80 21.10 -15.82 4.48
C GLY A 80 22.24 -16.04 5.48
N VAL A 81 22.13 -15.49 6.69
CA VAL A 81 23.13 -15.68 7.75
C VAL A 81 23.21 -17.14 8.19
N ALA A 82 22.07 -17.81 8.37
CA ALA A 82 22.04 -19.22 8.76
C ALA A 82 22.74 -20.12 7.74
N VAL A 83 22.46 -19.91 6.45
CA VAL A 83 23.12 -20.65 5.35
C VAL A 83 24.63 -20.39 5.35
N LEU A 84 25.05 -19.13 5.51
CA LEU A 84 26.46 -18.75 5.57
C LEU A 84 27.20 -19.47 6.72
N VAL A 85 26.62 -19.46 7.91
CA VAL A 85 27.19 -20.11 9.10
C VAL A 85 27.31 -21.62 8.91
N ILE A 86 26.25 -22.28 8.42
CA ILE A 86 26.25 -23.73 8.20
C ILE A 86 27.27 -24.11 7.13
N SER A 87 27.35 -23.35 6.03
CA SER A 87 28.30 -23.59 4.94
C SER A 87 29.75 -23.47 5.43
N ASN A 88 30.07 -22.40 6.16
CA ASN A 88 31.41 -22.19 6.72
C ASN A 88 31.79 -23.28 7.73
N ARG A 89 30.85 -23.68 8.59
CA ARG A 89 31.08 -24.74 9.58
C ARG A 89 31.30 -26.11 8.92
N ARG A 90 30.55 -26.43 7.86
CA ARG A 90 30.74 -27.68 7.08
C ARG A 90 32.08 -27.70 6.34
N LYS A 91 32.52 -26.57 5.76
CA LYS A 91 33.82 -26.46 5.09
C LYS A 91 34.96 -26.69 6.09
N SER A 92 35.01 -25.95 7.20
CA SER A 92 36.05 -26.09 8.22
C SER A 92 36.13 -27.50 8.81
N GLY A 93 34.99 -28.16 9.04
CA GLY A 93 34.97 -29.55 9.52
C GLY A 93 35.53 -30.59 8.53
N LYS A 94 35.48 -30.32 7.21
CA LYS A 94 36.12 -31.19 6.20
C LYS A 94 37.63 -30.98 6.16
N TYR A 95 38.09 -29.73 6.16
CA TYR A 95 39.54 -29.41 6.19
C TYR A 95 40.21 -30.04 7.41
N LYS A 96 39.63 -29.86 8.60
CA LYS A 96 40.18 -30.43 9.83
C LYS A 96 40.22 -31.96 9.81
N LYS A 97 39.25 -32.62 9.17
CA LYS A 97 39.25 -34.09 9.03
C LYS A 97 40.28 -34.59 8.03
N VAL A 98 40.55 -33.85 6.96
CA VAL A 98 41.57 -34.21 5.96
C VAL A 98 42.96 -34.05 6.56
N GLU A 99 43.25 -32.94 7.25
CA GLU A 99 44.54 -32.74 7.92
C GLU A 99 44.84 -33.84 8.96
N ILE A 100 43.86 -34.25 9.77
CA ILE A 100 44.05 -35.35 10.73
C ILE A 100 44.28 -36.70 10.03
N LYS A 101 43.66 -36.92 8.87
CA LYS A 101 43.85 -38.15 8.08
C LYS A 101 45.25 -38.19 7.46
N GLU A 102 45.72 -37.09 6.88
CA GLU A 102 47.06 -36.99 6.29
C GLU A 102 48.17 -37.10 7.34
N LEU A 103 48.02 -36.44 8.50
CA LEU A 103 48.95 -36.59 9.62
C LEU A 103 49.00 -38.03 10.18
N GLY A 104 47.88 -38.76 10.13
CA GLY A 104 47.81 -40.16 10.53
C GLY A 104 48.41 -41.14 9.51
N GLU A 105 48.50 -40.75 8.24
CA GLU A 105 49.12 -41.53 7.17
C GLU A 105 50.64 -41.30 7.13
N LEU A 106 51.12 -40.08 7.36
CA LEU A 106 52.55 -39.75 7.48
C LEU A 106 53.25 -40.47 8.65
N ASN A 107 52.52 -40.73 9.74
CA ASN A 107 53.04 -41.49 10.88
C ASN A 107 53.08 -43.01 10.66
N LYS A 108 52.62 -43.51 9.50
CA LYS A 108 52.62 -44.93 9.14
C LYS A 108 53.65 -45.29 8.07
N GLU A 109 54.40 -44.33 7.53
CA GLU A 109 55.53 -44.66 6.66
C GLU A 109 56.64 -45.32 7.51
N PRO A 110 57.07 -46.55 7.17
CA PRO A 110 58.10 -47.23 7.93
C PRO A 110 59.45 -46.55 7.66
N SER A 111 60.10 -46.08 8.71
CA SER A 111 61.52 -45.77 8.68
C SER A 111 62.27 -47.08 8.38
N LEU A 112 62.85 -47.17 7.17
CA LEU A 112 63.81 -48.21 6.79
C LEU A 112 65.04 -48.20 7.70
#